data_AF-A0A0F7SR55-F1
#
_entry.id   AF-A0A0F7SR55-F1
#
_cell.length_a   1.000
_cell.length_b   1.000
_cell.length_c   1.000
_cell.angle_alpha   90.00
_cell.angle_beta   90.00
_cell.angle_gamma   90.00
#
_symmetry.space_group_name_H-M   'P 1'
#
loop_
_entity.id
_entity.type
_entity.pdbx_description
1 polymer ?
#
loop_
_entity_poly.entity_id
_entity_poly.type
_entity_poly.pdbx_seq_one_letter_code
_entity_poly.pdbx_strand_id
1 'polypeptide(L)'
;MIVPSDTQLSSIFGWISIACWIVVYTPQIWENYVLQSGEGLSIAFIVLWFIGDVTNLVGGAMAGLLPTMIILASYYSICDIVLLFQVYYYRQNPAVATPSSEVEQLHVPSSDDNTESSPLLPKSTTVEPARKKSFLIQNAVHFLAFGLVFGTALVAWGVNVWGKGNSHPPTDGENSTKIEWKSQTLGWISAVTYIGSRVPQIYHNWETRCTGLSLGMFVFTISGNLTYIASILFKSLDSHWIKTNLPWLLGSILTVFLDIAVICQFAYFSNQSLIFTDLATLQAQAERAQAESAAQPTTTSSG
;
A
#
# COMPACT_ATOMS: atom_id res chain seq x y z
N MET A 1 -15.33 -17.41 33.22
CA MET A 1 -14.79 -16.91 31.94
C MET A 1 -16.00 -16.64 31.04
N ILE A 2 -16.28 -15.39 30.71
CA ILE A 2 -17.43 -15.03 29.86
C ILE A 2 -16.98 -15.25 28.41
N VAL A 3 -17.54 -16.28 27.76
CA VAL A 3 -17.29 -16.52 26.34
C VAL A 3 -18.23 -15.59 25.55
N PRO A 4 -17.71 -14.75 24.65
CA PRO A 4 -18.54 -13.86 23.85
C PRO A 4 -19.48 -14.66 22.92
N SER A 5 -20.68 -14.14 22.67
CA SER A 5 -21.61 -14.76 21.74
C SER A 5 -21.17 -14.58 20.28
N ASP A 6 -21.65 -15.43 19.39
CA ASP A 6 -21.31 -15.37 17.96
C ASP A 6 -21.64 -14.01 17.33
N THR A 7 -22.74 -13.37 17.76
CA THR A 7 -23.10 -12.02 17.30
C THR A 7 -22.12 -10.95 17.80
N GLN A 8 -21.59 -11.10 19.02
CA GLN A 8 -20.56 -10.20 19.55
C GLN A 8 -19.24 -10.40 18.81
N LEU A 9 -18.84 -11.66 18.57
CA LEU A 9 -17.66 -11.98 17.77
C LEU A 9 -17.78 -11.40 16.35
N SER A 10 -18.92 -11.62 15.68
CA SER A 10 -19.20 -11.05 14.36
C SER A 10 -19.00 -9.53 14.33
N SER A 11 -19.53 -8.82 15.32
CA SER A 11 -19.37 -7.36 15.45
C SER A 11 -17.90 -6.96 15.65
N ILE A 12 -17.18 -7.60 16.58
CA ILE A 12 -15.77 -7.31 16.86
C ILE A 12 -14.93 -7.49 15.60
N PHE A 13 -15.07 -8.63 14.91
CA PHE A 13 -14.35 -8.91 13.68
C PHE A 13 -14.69 -7.92 12.56
N GLY A 14 -15.96 -7.50 12.45
CA GLY A 14 -16.38 -6.47 11.51
C GLY A 14 -15.71 -5.11 11.75
N TRP A 15 -15.61 -4.68 13.01
CA TRP A 15 -14.93 -3.43 13.38
C TRP A 15 -13.42 -3.49 13.15
N ILE A 16 -12.78 -4.61 13.48
CA ILE A 16 -11.35 -4.82 13.18
C ILE A 16 -11.11 -4.73 11.67
N SER A 17 -11.99 -5.36 10.87
CA SER A 17 -11.89 -5.29 9.42
C SER A 17 -11.93 -3.85 8.91
N ILE A 18 -12.93 -3.07 9.33
CA ILE A 18 -13.04 -1.65 8.96
C ILE A 18 -11.77 -0.87 9.35
N ALA A 19 -11.22 -1.11 10.55
CA ALA A 19 -9.99 -0.46 10.99
C ALA A 19 -8.79 -0.79 10.10
N CYS A 20 -8.61 -2.06 9.71
CA CYS A 20 -7.56 -2.47 8.77
C CYS A 20 -7.73 -1.77 7.41
N TRP A 21 -8.97 -1.68 6.91
CA TRP A 21 -9.22 -1.06 5.62
C TRP A 21 -9.05 0.46 5.61
N ILE A 22 -9.32 1.14 6.72
CA ILE A 22 -9.05 2.58 6.85
C ILE A 22 -7.56 2.89 6.73
N VAL A 23 -6.67 1.99 7.16
CA VAL A 23 -5.22 2.25 7.14
C VAL A 23 -4.50 1.57 5.98
N VAL A 24 -5.20 0.79 5.15
CA VAL A 24 -4.58 -0.11 4.16
C VAL A 24 -3.71 0.63 3.14
N TYR A 25 -4.10 1.84 2.73
CA TYR A 25 -3.38 2.64 1.74
C TYR A 25 -2.18 3.39 2.32
N THR A 26 -2.19 3.67 3.62
CA THR A 26 -1.18 4.51 4.28
C THR A 26 0.25 4.01 4.07
N PRO A 27 0.57 2.71 4.24
CA PRO A 27 1.93 2.21 4.07
C PRO A 27 2.50 2.49 2.68
N GLN A 28 1.73 2.26 1.61
CA GLN A 28 2.24 2.43 0.25
C GLN A 28 2.30 3.90 -0.16
N ILE A 29 1.30 4.71 0.20
CA ILE A 29 1.32 6.16 -0.06
C ILE A 29 2.56 6.78 0.60
N TRP A 30 2.86 6.33 1.81
CA TRP A 30 4.04 6.75 2.55
C TRP A 30 5.34 6.26 1.91
N GLU A 31 5.43 4.97 1.56
CA GLU A 31 6.61 4.38 0.92
C GLU A 31 6.97 5.12 -0.38
N ASN A 32 5.98 5.37 -1.24
CA ASN A 32 6.17 6.14 -2.48
C ASN A 32 6.71 7.55 -2.19
N TYR A 33 6.20 8.20 -1.14
CA TYR A 33 6.68 9.51 -0.73
C TYR A 33 8.10 9.44 -0.18
N VAL A 34 8.45 8.47 0.66
CA VAL A 34 9.80 8.39 1.24
C VAL A 34 10.84 8.02 0.19
N LEU A 35 10.54 7.03 -0.65
CA LEU A 35 11.42 6.57 -1.72
C LEU A 35 11.45 7.52 -2.92
N GLN A 36 10.51 8.48 -2.98
CA GLN A 36 10.26 9.32 -4.16
C GLN A 36 10.17 8.48 -5.45
N SER A 37 9.53 7.31 -5.35
CA SER A 37 9.48 6.30 -6.41
C SER A 37 8.06 5.73 -6.54
N GLY A 38 7.66 5.48 -7.78
CA GLY A 38 6.39 4.83 -8.12
C GLY A 38 6.55 3.36 -8.53
N GLU A 39 7.74 2.77 -8.40
CA GLU A 39 8.05 1.46 -8.96
C GLU A 39 7.45 0.29 -8.19
N GLY A 40 7.04 0.49 -6.94
CA GLY A 40 6.52 -0.57 -6.08
C GLY A 40 5.23 -1.22 -6.55
N LEU A 41 4.33 -0.46 -7.17
CA LEU A 41 3.01 -0.96 -7.58
C LEU A 41 2.85 -1.03 -9.10
N SER A 42 2.14 -2.06 -9.54
CA SER A 42 1.64 -2.15 -10.91
C SER A 42 0.57 -1.09 -11.15
N ILE A 43 0.66 -0.35 -12.25
CA ILE A 43 -0.39 0.61 -12.64
C ILE A 43 -1.71 -0.13 -12.87
N ALA A 44 -1.66 -1.32 -13.49
CA ALA A 44 -2.86 -2.12 -13.74
C ALA A 44 -3.52 -2.61 -12.44
N PHE A 45 -2.73 -2.93 -11.42
CA PHE A 45 -3.26 -3.25 -10.08
C PHE A 45 -4.06 -2.08 -9.51
N ILE A 46 -3.50 -0.87 -9.53
CA ILE A 46 -4.15 0.32 -8.99
C ILE A 46 -5.40 0.68 -9.80
N VAL A 47 -5.33 0.63 -11.13
CA VAL A 47 -6.48 0.93 -12.01
C VAL A 47 -7.63 -0.05 -11.79
N LEU A 48 -7.34 -1.35 -11.68
CA LEU A 48 -8.38 -2.36 -11.41
C LEU A 48 -8.98 -2.21 -10.01
N TRP A 49 -8.18 -1.80 -9.02
CA TRP A 49 -8.70 -1.45 -7.70
C TRP A 49 -9.65 -0.27 -7.75
N PHE A 50 -9.23 0.81 -8.42
CA PHE A 50 -10.05 2.00 -8.61
C PHE A 50 -11.37 1.72 -9.30
N ILE A 51 -11.37 0.88 -10.34
CA ILE A 51 -12.61 0.46 -11.01
C ILE A 51 -13.53 -0.27 -10.02
N GLY A 52 -12.99 -1.17 -9.20
CA GLY A 52 -13.74 -1.87 -8.16
C GLY A 52 -14.32 -0.92 -7.11
N ASP A 53 -13.54 0.05 -6.65
CA ASP A 53 -13.95 1.01 -5.63
C ASP A 53 -15.01 1.98 -6.13
N VAL A 54 -14.88 2.48 -7.36
CA VAL A 54 -15.92 3.28 -8.02
C VAL A 54 -17.19 2.46 -8.23
N THR A 55 -17.07 1.19 -8.62
CA THR A 55 -18.22 0.28 -8.77
C THR A 55 -18.92 0.08 -7.44
N ASN A 56 -18.18 -0.13 -6.35
CA ASN A 56 -18.73 -0.25 -5.00
C ASN A 56 -19.37 1.05 -4.50
N LEU A 57 -18.79 2.20 -4.82
CA LEU A 57 -19.34 3.50 -4.46
C LEU A 57 -20.67 3.76 -5.17
N VAL A 58 -20.69 3.66 -6.50
CA VAL A 58 -21.89 3.85 -7.32
C VAL A 58 -22.96 2.83 -6.94
N GLY A 59 -22.55 1.57 -6.81
CA GLY A 59 -23.42 0.48 -6.44
C GLY A 59 -24.06 0.66 -5.06
N GLY A 60 -23.25 1.02 -4.07
CA GLY A 60 -23.73 1.29 -2.73
C GLY A 60 -24.69 2.46 -2.67
N ALA A 61 -24.40 3.54 -3.41
CA ALA A 61 -25.26 4.72 -3.45
C ALA A 61 -26.61 4.40 -4.11
N MET A 62 -26.61 3.65 -5.21
CA MET A 62 -27.82 3.23 -5.91
C MET A 62 -28.68 2.27 -5.08
N ALA A 63 -28.05 1.41 -4.28
CA ALA A 63 -28.74 0.47 -3.39
C ALA A 63 -29.16 1.10 -2.05
N GLY A 64 -28.87 2.39 -1.82
CA GLY A 64 -29.21 3.06 -0.56
C GLY A 64 -28.53 2.43 0.66
N LEU A 65 -27.30 1.92 0.49
CA LEU A 65 -26.54 1.35 1.59
C LEU A 65 -26.26 2.38 2.69
N LEU A 66 -25.90 1.89 3.88
CA LEU A 66 -25.59 2.76 5.02
C LEU A 66 -24.57 3.84 4.62
N PRO A 67 -24.76 5.10 5.06
CA PRO A 67 -23.86 6.20 4.70
C PRO A 67 -22.39 5.92 5.00
N THR A 68 -22.11 5.13 6.05
CA THR A 68 -20.75 4.71 6.40
C THR A 68 -20.05 3.93 5.28
N MET A 69 -20.77 3.09 4.54
CA MET A 69 -20.22 2.31 3.42
C MET A 69 -19.92 3.20 2.21
N ILE A 70 -20.76 4.22 1.98
CA ILE A 70 -20.56 5.21 0.92
C ILE A 70 -19.33 6.07 1.20
N ILE A 71 -19.16 6.50 2.47
CA ILE A 71 -18.00 7.27 2.90
C ILE A 71 -16.72 6.45 2.75
N LEU A 72 -16.73 5.19 3.17
CA LEU A 72 -15.58 4.30 3.02
C LEU A 72 -15.21 4.08 1.55
N ALA A 73 -16.18 3.80 0.67
CA ALA A 73 -15.93 3.63 -0.76
C ALA A 73 -15.40 4.92 -1.42
N SER A 74 -15.88 6.08 -0.98
CA SER A 74 -15.36 7.38 -1.42
C SER A 74 -13.91 7.58 -0.95
N TYR A 75 -13.61 7.22 0.29
CA TYR A 75 -12.26 7.27 0.85
C TYR A 75 -11.28 6.41 0.03
N TYR A 76 -11.63 5.15 -0.27
CA TYR A 76 -10.77 4.28 -1.07
C TYR A 76 -10.52 4.83 -2.48
N SER A 77 -11.58 5.32 -3.14
CA SER A 77 -11.47 5.95 -4.47
C SER A 77 -10.52 7.15 -4.47
N ILE A 78 -10.50 7.95 -3.40
CA ILE A 78 -9.56 9.07 -3.25
C ILE A 78 -8.13 8.56 -3.07
N CYS A 79 -7.93 7.53 -2.23
CA CYS A 79 -6.62 6.93 -2.03
C CYS A 79 -6.03 6.34 -3.32
N ASP A 80 -6.84 5.71 -4.16
CA ASP A 80 -6.41 5.23 -5.47
C ASP A 80 -5.95 6.35 -6.39
N ILE A 81 -6.69 7.47 -6.43
CA ILE A 81 -6.28 8.65 -7.22
C ILE A 81 -4.94 9.20 -6.71
N VAL A 82 -4.74 9.26 -5.39
CA VAL A 82 -3.47 9.68 -4.79
C VAL A 82 -2.33 8.74 -5.20
N LEU A 83 -2.54 7.43 -5.15
CA LEU A 83 -1.55 6.44 -5.58
C LEU A 83 -1.23 6.55 -7.08
N LEU A 84 -2.25 6.67 -7.94
CA LEU A 84 -2.07 6.88 -9.38
C LEU A 84 -1.27 8.13 -9.66
N PHE A 85 -1.56 9.23 -8.95
CA PHE A 85 -0.82 10.47 -9.07
C PHE A 85 0.64 10.31 -8.65
N GLN A 86 0.91 9.69 -7.49
CA GLN A 86 2.29 9.44 -7.04
C GLN A 86 3.07 8.59 -8.03
N VAL A 87 2.47 7.50 -8.51
CA VAL A 87 3.11 6.61 -9.50
C VAL A 87 3.42 7.38 -10.78
N TYR A 88 2.47 8.14 -11.32
CA TYR A 88 2.69 8.95 -12.51
C TYR A 88 3.80 10.01 -12.28
N TYR A 89 3.71 10.76 -11.18
CA TYR A 89 4.63 11.86 -10.89
C TYR A 89 6.07 11.38 -10.69
N TYR A 90 6.29 10.33 -9.88
CA TYR A 90 7.63 9.84 -9.59
C TYR A 90 8.26 9.10 -10.77
N ARG A 91 7.47 8.39 -11.60
CA ARG A 91 7.97 7.76 -12.82
C ARG A 91 8.39 8.75 -13.89
N GLN A 92 7.68 9.88 -14.01
CA GLN A 92 8.00 10.93 -14.98
C GLN A 92 9.16 11.84 -14.54
N ASN A 93 9.50 11.85 -13.24
CA ASN A 93 10.59 12.65 -12.71
C ASN A 93 11.64 11.79 -11.99
N PRO A 94 12.38 10.90 -12.69
CA PRO A 94 13.40 10.04 -12.08
C PRO A 94 14.50 10.84 -11.35
N ALA A 95 14.75 12.09 -11.77
CA ALA A 95 15.71 12.98 -11.13
C ALA A 95 15.36 13.35 -9.68
N VAL A 96 14.11 13.15 -9.26
CA VAL A 96 13.66 13.38 -7.88
C VAL A 96 14.05 12.23 -6.94
N ALA A 97 14.28 11.02 -7.49
CA ALA A 97 14.71 9.85 -6.74
C ALA A 97 16.21 9.88 -6.35
N THR A 98 16.98 10.86 -6.85
CA THR A 98 18.43 10.94 -6.62
C THR A 98 18.85 12.27 -6.01
N PRO A 99 19.13 12.30 -4.71
CA PRO A 99 20.30 13.01 -4.19
C PRO A 99 21.26 11.96 -3.62
N SER A 100 22.55 12.03 -3.98
CA SER A 100 23.65 11.21 -3.47
C SER A 100 23.68 9.72 -3.86
N SER A 101 24.03 9.45 -5.12
CA SER A 101 24.85 8.29 -5.51
C SER A 101 25.44 8.55 -6.90
N GLU A 102 26.13 9.68 -7.06
CA GLU A 102 27.30 9.62 -7.95
C GLU A 102 28.27 8.71 -7.23
N VAL A 103 28.30 7.46 -7.68
CA VAL A 103 29.42 6.56 -7.45
C VAL A 103 30.66 7.36 -7.79
N GLU A 104 31.45 7.66 -6.76
CA GLU A 104 32.83 8.09 -6.85
C GLU A 104 33.55 7.02 -7.68
N GLN A 105 33.48 7.17 -9.01
CA GLN A 105 34.40 6.50 -9.91
C GLN A 105 35.76 7.01 -9.48
N LEU A 106 36.55 6.11 -8.89
CA LEU A 106 37.98 6.26 -8.69
C LEU A 106 38.60 6.61 -10.04
N HIS A 107 38.64 7.91 -10.35
CA HIS A 107 39.40 8.45 -11.44
C HIS A 107 40.87 8.42 -10.97
N VAL A 108 41.60 7.42 -11.46
CA VAL A 108 43.06 7.39 -11.41
C VAL A 108 43.56 8.74 -11.93
N PRO A 109 44.30 9.53 -11.15
CA PRO A 109 44.72 10.85 -11.61
C PRO A 109 45.73 10.68 -12.73
N SER A 110 45.30 10.90 -13.98
CA SER A 110 46.21 11.24 -15.05
C SER A 110 46.75 12.63 -14.76
N SER A 111 48.05 12.69 -14.48
CA SER A 111 48.85 13.90 -14.43
C SER A 111 48.75 14.60 -15.79
N ASP A 112 47.86 15.59 -15.92
CA ASP A 112 47.95 16.73 -16.85
C ASP A 112 46.61 17.49 -16.81
N ASP A 113 46.41 18.34 -15.80
CA ASP A 113 45.75 19.63 -16.00
C ASP A 113 45.85 20.51 -14.74
N ASN A 114 46.92 21.31 -14.67
CA ASN A 114 46.98 22.47 -13.79
C ASN A 114 46.15 23.59 -14.43
N THR A 115 44.86 23.68 -14.09
CA THR A 115 44.10 24.92 -14.30
C THR A 115 43.60 25.47 -12.97
N GLU A 116 43.96 26.72 -12.71
CA GLU A 116 43.82 27.49 -11.47
C GLU A 116 42.36 27.89 -11.14
N SER A 117 41.37 27.18 -11.68
CA SER A 117 39.94 27.52 -11.62
C SER A 117 39.08 26.46 -10.91
N SER A 118 39.67 25.62 -10.08
CA SER A 118 38.94 24.73 -9.16
C SER A 118 38.82 25.37 -7.78
N PRO A 119 37.60 25.55 -7.23
CA PRO A 119 37.41 26.23 -5.95
C PRO A 119 37.95 25.38 -4.78
N LEU A 120 38.85 25.97 -3.99
CA LEU A 120 39.64 25.34 -2.91
C LEU A 120 38.93 25.19 -1.55
N LEU A 121 37.60 25.33 -1.49
CA LEU A 121 36.84 25.16 -0.25
C LEU A 121 35.63 24.25 -0.48
N PRO A 122 35.40 23.26 0.39
CA PRO A 122 34.12 22.56 0.39
C PRO A 122 33.05 23.58 0.77
N LYS A 123 32.12 23.83 -0.17
CA LYS A 123 30.88 24.54 0.15
C LYS A 123 30.23 23.76 1.29
N SER A 124 30.16 24.36 2.48
CA SER A 124 29.23 23.90 3.49
C SER A 124 27.82 24.13 2.94
N THR A 125 27.33 23.16 2.17
CA THR A 125 25.91 23.08 1.86
C THR A 125 25.23 22.93 3.21
N THR A 126 24.72 24.02 3.72
CA THR A 126 23.82 24.04 4.86
C THR A 126 22.56 23.33 4.38
N VAL A 127 22.50 22.01 4.56
CA VAL A 127 21.36 21.14 4.20
C VAL A 127 20.10 21.45 5.04
N GLU A 128 20.16 22.42 5.94
CA GLU A 128 19.14 22.75 6.95
C GLU A 128 17.79 23.34 6.45
N PRO A 129 17.64 24.10 5.34
CA PRO A 129 16.34 24.73 5.03
C PRO A 129 15.37 23.83 4.26
N ALA A 130 15.86 22.81 3.53
CA ALA A 130 15.02 21.90 2.74
C ALA A 130 14.30 20.85 3.63
N ARG A 131 15.00 20.34 4.65
CA ARG A 131 14.46 19.34 5.59
C ARG A 131 13.34 19.90 6.48
N LYS A 132 13.46 21.15 6.94
CA LYS A 132 12.40 21.83 7.75
C LYS A 132 11.16 22.19 6.92
N LYS A 133 11.31 22.56 5.64
CA LYS A 133 10.17 22.76 4.73
C LYS A 133 9.41 21.46 4.47
N SER A 134 10.11 20.33 4.32
CA SER A 134 9.50 19.01 4.19
C SER A 134 8.64 18.64 5.42
N PHE A 135 9.13 18.87 6.64
CA PHE A 135 8.36 18.61 7.88
C PHE A 135 7.10 19.51 8.03
N LEU A 136 7.20 20.78 7.64
CA LEU A 136 6.10 21.76 7.77
C LEU A 136 5.00 21.51 6.73
N ILE A 137 5.40 21.17 5.51
CA ILE A 137 4.49 20.76 4.42
C ILE A 137 3.87 19.39 4.77
N GLN A 138 4.64 18.47 5.35
CA GLN A 138 4.17 17.16 5.81
C GLN A 138 3.09 17.33 6.88
N ASN A 139 3.30 18.15 7.92
CA ASN A 139 2.27 18.42 8.90
C ASN A 139 1.04 19.10 8.28
N ALA A 140 1.23 20.07 7.37
CA ALA A 140 0.12 20.72 6.67
C ALA A 140 -0.72 19.75 5.81
N VAL A 141 -0.08 18.79 5.13
CA VAL A 141 -0.78 17.74 4.36
C VAL A 141 -1.52 16.77 5.28
N HIS A 142 -0.93 16.36 6.41
CA HIS A 142 -1.63 15.56 7.42
C HIS A 142 -2.80 16.33 8.05
N PHE A 143 -2.66 17.62 8.34
CA PHE A 143 -3.73 18.46 8.86
C PHE A 143 -4.83 18.74 7.82
N LEU A 144 -4.48 18.90 6.54
CA LEU A 144 -5.46 19.06 5.46
C LEU A 144 -6.21 17.75 5.19
N ALA A 145 -5.52 16.61 5.21
CA ALA A 145 -6.13 15.28 5.11
C ALA A 145 -7.03 15.00 6.33
N PHE A 146 -6.57 15.33 7.54
CA PHE A 146 -7.37 15.22 8.77
C PHE A 146 -8.57 16.19 8.74
N GLY A 147 -8.41 17.40 8.21
CA GLY A 147 -9.47 18.38 8.03
C GLY A 147 -10.50 17.97 6.99
N LEU A 148 -10.09 17.30 5.91
CA LEU A 148 -10.98 16.66 4.93
C LEU A 148 -11.74 15.48 5.55
N VAL A 149 -11.08 14.65 6.37
CA VAL A 149 -11.71 13.56 7.13
C VAL A 149 -12.72 14.12 8.14
N PHE A 150 -12.39 15.20 8.84
CA PHE A 150 -13.30 15.83 9.79
C PHE A 150 -14.46 16.54 9.08
N GLY A 151 -14.20 17.20 7.95
CA GLY A 151 -15.20 17.87 7.13
C GLY A 151 -16.20 16.89 6.50
N THR A 152 -15.73 15.76 6.00
CA THR A 152 -16.59 14.69 5.46
C THR A 152 -17.41 14.02 6.57
N ALA A 153 -16.85 13.83 7.77
CA ALA A 153 -17.58 13.36 8.94
C ALA A 153 -18.66 14.33 9.43
N LEU A 154 -18.40 15.65 9.38
CA LEU A 154 -19.37 16.69 9.74
C LEU A 154 -20.50 16.81 8.72
N VAL A 155 -20.20 16.69 7.42
CA VAL A 155 -21.22 16.66 6.36
C VAL A 155 -22.08 15.39 6.47
N ALA A 156 -21.46 14.23 6.71
CA ALA A 156 -22.18 12.98 6.93
C ALA A 156 -23.06 12.99 8.19
N TRP A 157 -22.55 13.58 9.30
CA TRP A 157 -23.33 13.82 10.50
C TRP A 157 -24.49 14.78 10.23
N GLY A 158 -24.26 15.89 9.51
CA GLY A 158 -25.28 16.86 9.14
C GLY A 158 -26.40 16.25 8.28
N VAL A 159 -26.06 15.42 7.30
CA VAL A 159 -27.04 14.71 6.45
C VAL A 159 -27.84 13.68 7.27
N ASN A 160 -27.19 12.95 8.18
CA ASN A 160 -27.84 11.96 9.04
C ASN A 160 -28.75 12.61 10.10
N VAL A 161 -28.34 13.76 10.66
CA VAL A 161 -29.13 14.54 11.61
C VAL A 161 -30.33 15.20 10.92
N TRP A 162 -30.14 15.73 9.70
CA TRP A 162 -31.22 16.35 8.93
C TRP A 162 -32.23 15.32 8.37
N GLY A 163 -31.76 14.13 8.00
CA GLY A 163 -32.62 13.02 7.52
C GLY A 163 -33.46 12.33 8.60
N LYS A 164 -33.10 12.45 9.88
CA LYS A 164 -33.89 11.92 11.01
C LYS A 164 -35.10 12.77 11.38
N GLY A 165 -35.26 13.97 10.82
CA GLY A 165 -36.41 14.84 11.07
C GLY A 165 -37.67 14.50 10.27
N ASN A 166 -37.56 13.77 9.15
CA ASN A 166 -38.66 13.56 8.19
C ASN A 166 -38.95 12.09 7.85
N SER A 167 -38.41 11.12 8.61
CA SER A 167 -38.60 9.70 8.30
C SER A 167 -39.67 9.08 9.22
N HIS A 168 -40.83 8.73 8.64
CA HIS A 168 -41.80 7.85 9.30
C HIS A 168 -41.16 6.47 9.59
N PRO A 169 -41.53 5.80 10.70
CA PRO A 169 -41.11 4.43 10.93
C PRO A 169 -41.62 3.55 9.77
N PRO A 170 -40.81 2.62 9.24
CA PRO A 170 -41.29 1.71 8.22
C PRO A 170 -42.38 0.84 8.86
N THR A 171 -43.60 0.96 8.34
CA THR A 171 -44.71 0.09 8.67
C THR A 171 -44.34 -1.34 8.28
N ASP A 172 -44.41 -2.24 9.24
CA ASP A 172 -44.18 -3.67 9.06
C ASP A 172 -45.08 -4.25 7.95
N GLY A 173 -44.47 -4.97 7.01
CA GLY A 173 -45.19 -5.78 6.03
C GLY A 173 -44.50 -5.82 4.67
N GLU A 174 -44.01 -7.01 4.31
CA GLU A 174 -43.73 -7.40 2.92
C GLU A 174 -42.48 -6.80 2.25
N ASN A 175 -41.31 -7.31 2.61
CA ASN A 175 -40.33 -7.78 1.62
C ASN A 175 -39.37 -8.77 2.28
N SER A 176 -39.77 -10.03 2.24
CA SER A 176 -38.86 -11.18 2.30
C SER A 176 -37.55 -10.84 1.59
N THR A 177 -36.42 -11.25 2.16
CA THR A 177 -35.08 -11.32 1.59
C THR A 177 -35.06 -11.78 0.12
N LYS A 178 -35.45 -10.91 -0.80
CA LYS A 178 -35.28 -11.08 -2.23
C LYS A 178 -33.85 -10.69 -2.48
N ILE A 179 -33.07 -11.63 -2.98
CA ILE A 179 -31.72 -11.36 -3.49
C ILE A 179 -31.85 -10.16 -4.43
N GLU A 180 -31.40 -9.00 -3.99
CA GLU A 180 -31.42 -7.81 -4.82
C GLU A 180 -30.32 -7.98 -5.85
N TRP A 181 -30.73 -8.38 -7.06
CA TRP A 181 -29.83 -8.76 -8.14
C TRP A 181 -28.82 -7.65 -8.48
N LYS A 182 -29.17 -6.38 -8.26
CA LYS A 182 -28.27 -5.23 -8.44
C LYS A 182 -27.05 -5.36 -7.53
N SER A 183 -27.27 -5.55 -6.23
CA SER A 183 -26.23 -5.70 -5.21
C SER A 183 -25.37 -6.94 -5.44
N GLN A 184 -25.97 -8.03 -5.95
CA GLN A 184 -25.22 -9.23 -6.34
C GLN A 184 -24.31 -8.99 -7.55
N THR A 185 -24.84 -8.39 -8.62
CA THR A 185 -24.06 -8.10 -9.84
C THR A 185 -22.88 -7.20 -9.50
N LEU A 186 -23.09 -6.17 -8.70
CA LEU A 186 -22.04 -5.26 -8.26
C LEU A 186 -21.02 -5.98 -7.37
N GLY A 187 -21.47 -6.77 -6.39
CA GLY A 187 -20.57 -7.58 -5.56
C GLY A 187 -19.69 -8.53 -6.37
N TRP A 188 -20.23 -9.16 -7.42
CA TRP A 188 -19.47 -10.03 -8.31
C TRP A 188 -18.49 -9.27 -9.20
N ILE A 189 -18.87 -8.11 -9.74
CA ILE A 189 -17.94 -7.26 -10.50
C ILE A 189 -16.77 -6.87 -9.61
N SER A 190 -17.05 -6.37 -8.39
CA SER A 190 -16.02 -5.97 -7.43
C SER A 190 -15.11 -7.13 -7.04
N ALA A 191 -15.67 -8.31 -6.79
CA ALA A 191 -14.88 -9.51 -6.51
C ALA A 191 -13.93 -9.82 -7.67
N VAL A 192 -14.43 -9.84 -8.91
CA VAL A 192 -13.62 -10.11 -10.11
C VAL A 192 -12.53 -9.06 -10.29
N THR A 193 -12.82 -7.77 -10.11
CA THR A 193 -11.82 -6.71 -10.25
C THR A 193 -10.74 -6.79 -9.18
N TYR A 194 -11.11 -7.06 -7.93
CA TYR A 194 -10.15 -7.16 -6.82
C TYR A 194 -9.26 -8.39 -6.90
N ILE A 195 -9.82 -9.54 -7.31
CA ILE A 195 -9.04 -10.74 -7.61
C ILE A 195 -8.12 -10.46 -8.81
N GLY A 196 -8.71 -9.93 -9.89
CA GLY A 196 -8.01 -9.65 -11.14
C GLY A 196 -6.86 -8.68 -10.98
N SER A 197 -6.96 -7.71 -10.07
CA SER A 197 -5.89 -6.73 -9.83
C SER A 197 -4.59 -7.37 -9.34
N ARG A 198 -4.66 -8.45 -8.55
CA ARG A 198 -3.46 -9.11 -8.01
C ARG A 198 -2.60 -9.75 -9.08
N VAL A 199 -3.19 -10.21 -10.19
CA VAL A 199 -2.44 -10.89 -11.25
C VAL A 199 -1.38 -9.95 -11.86
N PRO A 200 -1.72 -8.73 -12.30
CA PRO A 200 -0.72 -7.73 -12.69
C PRO A 200 0.30 -7.39 -11.61
N GLN A 201 -0.09 -7.34 -10.32
CA GLN A 201 0.87 -7.05 -9.26
C GLN A 201 1.88 -8.19 -9.06
N ILE A 202 1.42 -9.44 -9.07
CA ILE A 202 2.27 -10.63 -8.96
C ILE A 202 3.26 -10.68 -10.13
N TYR A 203 2.80 -10.36 -11.34
CA TYR A 203 3.66 -10.26 -12.50
C TYR A 203 4.68 -9.11 -12.36
N HIS A 204 4.22 -7.92 -11.99
CA HIS A 204 5.08 -6.74 -11.79
C HIS A 204 6.14 -6.97 -10.71
N ASN A 205 5.79 -7.66 -9.62
CA ASN A 205 6.72 -8.05 -8.56
C ASN A 205 7.82 -8.98 -9.04
N TRP A 206 7.52 -9.85 -10.00
CA TRP A 206 8.51 -10.74 -10.60
C TRP A 206 9.54 -9.96 -11.44
N GLU A 207 9.06 -8.99 -12.23
CA GLU A 207 9.94 -8.13 -13.05
C GLU A 207 10.79 -7.18 -12.19
N THR A 208 10.18 -6.54 -11.20
CA THR A 208 10.83 -5.50 -10.36
C THR A 208 11.54 -6.06 -9.13
N ARG A 209 11.48 -7.39 -8.90
CA ARG A 209 11.94 -8.05 -7.67
C ARG A 209 11.42 -7.38 -6.39
N CYS A 210 10.17 -6.91 -6.43
CA CYS A 210 9.48 -6.20 -5.34
C CYS A 210 10.13 -4.87 -4.90
N THR A 211 10.89 -4.20 -5.78
CA THR A 211 11.53 -2.92 -5.48
C THR A 211 10.48 -1.83 -5.22
N GLY A 212 10.52 -1.21 -4.03
CA GLY A 212 9.60 -0.11 -3.65
C GLY A 212 8.19 -0.54 -3.23
N LEU A 213 7.93 -1.84 -3.13
CA LEU A 213 6.66 -2.38 -2.67
C LEU A 213 6.53 -2.30 -1.15
N SER A 214 5.44 -1.72 -0.65
CA SER A 214 5.14 -1.69 0.78
C SER A 214 4.42 -2.97 1.21
N LEU A 215 5.14 -3.82 1.94
CA LEU A 215 4.58 -5.07 2.50
C LEU A 215 3.39 -4.79 3.45
N GLY A 216 3.42 -3.64 4.14
CA GLY A 216 2.39 -3.25 5.11
C GLY A 216 0.99 -3.19 4.51
N MET A 217 0.86 -2.70 3.27
CA MET A 217 -0.42 -2.63 2.57
C MET A 217 -1.06 -4.02 2.41
N PHE A 218 -0.28 -5.03 2.04
CA PHE A 218 -0.76 -6.40 1.85
C PHE A 218 -1.07 -7.08 3.18
N VAL A 219 -0.29 -6.82 4.23
CA VAL A 219 -0.58 -7.32 5.60
C VAL A 219 -1.91 -6.78 6.11
N PHE A 220 -2.18 -5.48 5.93
CA PHE A 220 -3.48 -4.90 6.30
C PHE A 220 -4.61 -5.43 5.44
N THR A 221 -4.38 -5.65 4.14
CA THR A 221 -5.38 -6.22 3.24
C THR A 221 -5.75 -7.65 3.65
N ILE A 222 -4.76 -8.50 3.97
CA ILE A 222 -5.00 -9.86 4.46
C ILE A 222 -5.75 -9.82 5.80
N SER A 223 -5.30 -8.99 6.73
CA SER A 223 -5.92 -8.87 8.07
C SER A 223 -7.38 -8.39 7.96
N GLY A 224 -7.63 -7.38 7.12
CA GLY A 224 -8.96 -6.85 6.87
C GLY A 224 -9.90 -7.87 6.24
N ASN A 225 -9.42 -8.65 5.26
CA ASN A 225 -10.21 -9.69 4.62
C ASN A 225 -10.48 -10.90 5.53
N LEU A 226 -9.48 -11.38 6.27
CA LEU A 226 -9.66 -12.51 7.19
C LEU A 226 -10.68 -12.18 8.29
N THR A 227 -10.58 -10.98 8.86
CA THR A 227 -11.52 -10.52 9.89
C THR A 227 -12.91 -10.24 9.30
N TYR A 228 -13.00 -9.75 8.06
CA TYR A 228 -14.27 -9.63 7.36
C TYR A 228 -14.96 -10.99 7.14
N ILE A 229 -14.22 -11.98 6.63
CA ILE A 229 -14.72 -13.35 6.45
C ILE A 229 -15.23 -13.91 7.77
N ALA A 230 -14.43 -13.80 8.84
CA ALA A 230 -14.83 -14.22 10.17
C ALA A 230 -16.12 -13.52 10.63
N SER A 231 -16.27 -12.22 10.38
CA SER A 231 -17.48 -11.46 10.74
C SER A 231 -18.74 -12.03 10.10
N ILE A 232 -18.68 -12.46 8.84
CA ILE A 232 -19.80 -13.06 8.11
C ILE A 232 -20.13 -14.45 8.67
N LEU A 233 -19.10 -15.27 8.90
CA LEU A 233 -19.27 -16.66 9.37
C LEU A 233 -19.82 -16.72 10.80
N PHE A 234 -19.34 -15.84 11.69
CA PHE A 234 -19.89 -15.71 13.05
C PHE A 234 -21.30 -15.12 13.07
N LYS A 235 -21.72 -14.39 12.03
CA LYS A 235 -23.08 -13.84 11.98
C LYS A 235 -24.12 -14.94 11.79
N SER A 236 -23.86 -15.86 10.86
CA SER A 236 -24.71 -17.01 10.57
C SER A 236 -24.00 -17.96 9.60
N LEU A 237 -24.24 -19.26 9.74
CA LEU A 237 -23.81 -20.30 8.78
C LEU A 237 -24.99 -20.84 7.96
N ASP A 238 -26.14 -20.16 8.02
CA ASP A 238 -27.30 -20.55 7.23
C ASP A 238 -27.02 -20.47 5.73
N SER A 239 -27.53 -21.44 4.97
CA SER A 239 -27.28 -21.56 3.53
C SER A 239 -27.76 -20.34 2.75
N HIS A 240 -28.88 -19.71 3.14
CA HIS A 240 -29.37 -18.51 2.47
C HIS A 240 -28.50 -17.29 2.78
N TRP A 241 -28.06 -17.15 4.03
CA TRP A 241 -27.11 -16.09 4.44
C TRP A 241 -25.78 -16.19 3.70
N ILE A 242 -25.19 -17.39 3.63
CA ILE A 242 -23.91 -17.60 2.94
C ILE A 242 -24.03 -17.34 1.44
N LYS A 243 -25.10 -17.81 0.79
CA LYS A 243 -25.35 -17.53 -0.64
C LYS A 243 -25.51 -16.05 -0.91
N THR A 244 -26.17 -15.31 -0.01
CA THR A 244 -26.32 -13.86 -0.14
C THR A 244 -24.96 -13.16 -0.08
N ASN A 245 -24.05 -13.61 0.78
CA ASN A 245 -22.73 -12.99 0.97
C ASN A 245 -21.61 -13.61 0.08
N LEU A 246 -21.97 -14.53 -0.82
CA LEU A 246 -21.01 -15.33 -1.58
C LEU A 246 -20.02 -14.53 -2.44
N PRO A 247 -20.41 -13.43 -3.14
CA PRO A 247 -19.47 -12.64 -3.93
C PRO A 247 -18.34 -12.06 -3.06
N TRP A 248 -18.71 -11.50 -1.91
CA TRP A 248 -17.76 -10.88 -0.99
C TRP A 248 -16.88 -11.94 -0.29
N LEU A 249 -17.45 -13.09 0.10
CA LEU A 249 -16.67 -14.19 0.67
C LEU A 249 -15.62 -14.72 -0.31
N LEU A 250 -16.02 -15.04 -1.54
CA LEU A 250 -15.09 -15.56 -2.55
C LEU A 250 -14.05 -14.52 -2.95
N GLY A 251 -14.47 -13.25 -3.12
CA GLY A 251 -13.58 -12.13 -3.33
C GLY A 251 -12.50 -12.06 -2.24
N SER A 252 -12.90 -12.00 -0.98
CA SER A 252 -11.98 -11.90 0.16
C SER A 252 -11.09 -13.13 0.35
N ILE A 253 -11.60 -14.35 0.14
CA ILE A 253 -10.80 -15.58 0.31
C ILE A 253 -9.70 -15.64 -0.75
N LEU A 254 -10.06 -15.38 -2.01
CA LEU A 254 -9.11 -15.49 -3.11
C LEU A 254 -8.11 -14.33 -3.11
N THR A 255 -8.51 -13.12 -2.72
CA THR A 255 -7.56 -12.01 -2.53
C THR A 255 -6.57 -12.31 -1.41
N VAL A 256 -6.99 -12.88 -0.28
CA VAL A 256 -6.07 -13.31 0.79
C VAL A 256 -5.03 -14.30 0.24
N PHE A 257 -5.47 -15.29 -0.52
CA PHE A 257 -4.55 -16.27 -1.12
C PHE A 257 -3.52 -15.61 -2.05
N LEU A 258 -3.95 -14.69 -2.91
CA LEU A 258 -3.08 -13.98 -3.84
C LEU A 258 -2.15 -12.98 -3.13
N ASP A 259 -2.62 -12.32 -2.07
CA ASP A 259 -1.82 -11.41 -1.27
C ASP A 259 -0.74 -12.18 -0.47
N ILE A 260 -1.03 -13.40 0.00
CA ILE A 260 0.00 -14.30 0.55
C ILE A 260 1.06 -14.62 -0.50
N ALA A 261 0.68 -14.87 -1.76
CA ALA A 261 1.64 -15.09 -2.83
C ALA A 261 2.56 -13.86 -3.05
N VAL A 262 2.02 -12.65 -2.96
CA VAL A 262 2.81 -11.40 -2.98
C VAL A 262 3.80 -11.34 -1.83
N ILE A 263 3.38 -11.67 -0.60
CA ILE A 263 4.29 -11.72 0.57
C ILE A 263 5.39 -12.78 0.35
N CYS A 264 5.05 -13.94 -0.20
CA CYS A 264 6.03 -14.99 -0.52
C CYS A 264 7.04 -14.53 -1.57
N GLN A 265 6.60 -13.83 -2.63
CA GLN A 265 7.51 -13.23 -3.63
C GLN A 265 8.48 -12.25 -2.96
N PHE A 266 7.97 -11.36 -2.09
CA PHE A 266 8.79 -10.40 -1.38
C PHE A 266 9.86 -11.10 -0.52
N ALA A 267 9.47 -12.11 0.27
CA ALA A 267 10.39 -12.88 1.10
C ALA A 267 11.46 -13.61 0.26
N TYR A 268 11.06 -14.19 -0.87
CA TYR A 268 11.96 -14.88 -1.79
C TYR A 268 13.01 -13.94 -2.39
N PHE A 269 12.59 -12.79 -2.95
CA PHE A 269 13.51 -11.84 -3.57
C PHE A 269 14.39 -11.11 -2.55
N SER A 270 13.87 -10.84 -1.36
CA SER A 270 14.64 -10.25 -0.25
C SER A 270 15.73 -11.20 0.24
N ASN A 271 15.48 -12.51 0.28
CA ASN A 271 16.51 -13.48 0.63
C ASN A 271 17.59 -13.58 -0.47
N GLN A 272 17.20 -13.50 -1.74
CA GLN A 272 18.18 -13.50 -2.85
C GLN A 272 19.09 -12.27 -2.84
N SER A 273 18.55 -11.07 -2.57
CA SER A 273 19.36 -9.86 -2.51
C SER A 273 20.38 -9.93 -1.37
N LEU A 274 19.97 -10.42 -0.19
CA LEU A 274 20.87 -10.63 0.95
C LEU A 274 22.04 -11.57 0.61
N ILE A 275 21.75 -12.73 0.02
CA ILE A 275 22.79 -13.70 -0.38
C ILE A 275 23.78 -13.06 -1.37
N PHE A 276 23.28 -12.31 -2.35
CA PHE A 276 24.15 -11.65 -3.33
C PHE A 276 25.05 -10.60 -2.69
N THR A 277 24.50 -9.79 -1.78
CA THR A 277 25.28 -8.79 -1.03
C THR A 277 26.35 -9.43 -0.15
N ASP A 278 26.04 -10.53 0.53
CA ASP A 278 27.01 -11.26 1.34
C ASP A 278 28.15 -11.83 0.47
N LEU A 279 27.82 -12.46 -0.66
CA LEU A 279 28.82 -12.97 -1.59
C LEU A 279 29.72 -11.86 -2.16
N ALA A 280 29.14 -10.72 -2.55
CA ALA A 280 29.90 -9.57 -3.04
C ALA A 280 30.82 -9.00 -1.96
N THR A 281 30.36 -8.94 -0.71
CA THR A 281 31.15 -8.47 0.43
C THR A 281 32.33 -9.40 0.71
N LEU A 282 32.10 -10.72 0.67
CA LEU A 282 33.15 -11.72 0.84
C LEU A 282 34.19 -11.67 -0.29
N GLN A 283 33.76 -11.45 -1.53
CA GLN A 283 34.67 -11.27 -2.67
C GLN A 283 35.54 -10.01 -2.50
N ALA A 284 34.93 -8.88 -2.14
CA ALA A 284 35.66 -7.63 -1.91
C ALA A 284 36.68 -7.75 -0.75
N GLN A 285 36.34 -8.50 0.30
CA GLN A 285 37.27 -8.78 1.41
C GLN A 285 38.43 -9.68 0.95
N ALA A 286 38.15 -10.71 0.14
CA ALA A 286 39.19 -11.60 -0.40
C ALA A 286 40.17 -10.85 -1.31
N GLU A 287 39.68 -9.97 -2.19
CA GLU A 287 40.51 -9.13 -3.06
C GLU A 287 41.39 -8.16 -2.26
N ARG A 288 40.83 -7.53 -1.21
CA ARG A 288 41.61 -6.66 -0.30
C ARG A 288 42.73 -7.41 0.42
N ALA A 289 42.44 -8.60 0.95
CA ALA A 289 43.45 -9.43 1.62
C ALA A 289 44.59 -9.85 0.67
N GLN A 290 44.25 -10.16 -0.60
CA GLN A 290 45.26 -10.46 -1.62
C GLN A 290 46.12 -9.24 -1.97
N ALA A 291 45.52 -8.06 -2.10
CA ALA A 291 46.25 -6.81 -2.36
C ALA A 291 47.21 -6.46 -1.21
N GLU A 292 46.78 -6.64 0.05
CA GLU A 292 47.63 -6.43 1.23
C GLU A 292 48.80 -7.43 1.29
N SER A 293 48.55 -8.71 0.98
CA SER A 293 49.61 -9.73 0.91
C SER A 293 50.60 -9.48 -0.22
N ALA A 294 50.16 -8.93 -1.36
CA ALA A 294 51.05 -8.60 -2.48
C ALA A 294 51.89 -7.33 -2.24
N ALA A 295 51.39 -6.42 -1.38
CA ALA A 295 52.09 -5.18 -1.02
C ALA A 295 53.16 -5.36 0.06
N GLN A 296 53.22 -6.53 0.74
CA GLN A 296 54.30 -6.80 1.69
C GLN A 296 55.63 -7.05 0.95
N PRO A 297 56.67 -6.24 1.22
CA PRO A 297 57.96 -6.41 0.55
C PRO A 297 58.55 -7.77 0.92
N THR A 298 58.91 -8.57 -0.09
CA THR A 298 59.75 -9.76 0.08
C THR A 298 61.05 -9.35 0.75
N THR A 299 61.12 -9.52 2.06
CA THR A 299 62.37 -9.47 2.81
C THR A 299 63.14 -10.74 2.47
N THR A 300 63.81 -10.74 1.32
CA THR A 300 64.82 -11.73 0.99
C THR A 300 65.94 -11.56 2.01
N SER A 301 65.98 -12.43 3.03
CA SER A 301 67.13 -12.57 3.90
C SER A 301 68.28 -13.14 3.07
N SER A 302 69.19 -12.27 2.65
CA SER A 302 70.50 -12.65 2.13
C SER A 302 71.31 -13.24 3.28
N GLY A 303 71.47 -14.56 3.29
CA GLY A 303 72.48 -15.28 4.06
C GLY A 303 73.77 -15.42 3.27
#